data_AF-A0A3N5DXD3-F1
#
_entry.id   AF-A0A3N5DXD3-F1
#
_cell.length_a   1.000
_cell.length_b   1.000
_cell.length_c   1.000
_cell.angle_alpha   90.00
_cell.angle_beta   90.00
_cell.angle_gamma   90.00
#
_symmetry.space_group_name_H-M   'P 1'
#
loop_
_entity.id
_entity.type
_entity.pdbx_description
1 polymer ?
#
loop_
_entity_poly.entity_id
_entity_poly.type
_entity_poly.pdbx_seq_one_letter_code
_entity_poly.pdbx_strand_id
1 'polypeptide(L)'
;MSIFKITRENRIVLIAVLSISIISFAIAYLYYSGINKSEDPRVVETKFMFGRYDASIRAKNYDNAFSILDSIEHILTKLSGYSDSYELGIIYNNRASIYISKALYEEKDSIGKKLLLDTAFVHTNKCVEHYNKWIERFGKLSEADILSEVKPHFLENDDAFKGKRYQKILSKRVKDIILAQKETPRRLSVAYTNLGIIQRHTYMQTKAIESYITAIKLWKENPAALSNLNVLYGKPSTDRSIFEKLFPPDKNK
;
A
#
# COMPACT_ATOMS: atom_id res chain seq x y z
N MET A 1 -51.75 -13.83 -10.20
CA MET A 1 -50.75 -14.07 -11.27
C MET A 1 -49.56 -14.82 -10.69
N SER A 2 -49.37 -16.09 -11.05
CA SER A 2 -48.18 -16.87 -10.72
C SER A 2 -47.13 -16.58 -11.79
N ILE A 3 -46.22 -15.64 -11.52
CA ILE A 3 -45.30 -15.09 -12.54
C ILE A 3 -44.22 -16.10 -12.98
N PHE A 4 -44.03 -17.22 -12.27
CA PHE A 4 -43.11 -18.29 -12.69
C PHE A 4 -43.70 -19.69 -12.49
N LYS A 5 -43.97 -20.42 -13.57
CA LYS A 5 -44.15 -21.88 -13.53
C LYS A 5 -42.76 -22.51 -13.48
N ILE A 6 -42.34 -22.97 -12.30
CA ILE A 6 -41.08 -23.71 -12.14
C ILE A 6 -41.29 -25.12 -12.71
N THR A 7 -40.71 -25.39 -13.88
CA THR A 7 -40.70 -26.73 -14.48
C THR A 7 -39.62 -27.61 -13.82
N ARG A 8 -39.65 -28.91 -14.10
CA ARG A 8 -38.65 -29.87 -13.59
C ARG A 8 -37.24 -29.48 -14.05
N GLU A 9 -37.12 -29.04 -15.31
CA GLU A 9 -35.86 -28.57 -15.91
C GLU A 9 -35.35 -27.34 -15.18
N ASN A 10 -36.22 -26.35 -14.92
CA ASN A 10 -35.87 -25.15 -14.17
C ASN A 10 -35.39 -25.48 -12.75
N ARG A 11 -36.00 -26.47 -12.10
CA ARG A 11 -35.58 -26.93 -10.76
C ARG A 11 -34.18 -27.56 -10.78
N ILE A 12 -33.86 -28.35 -11.81
CA ILE A 12 -32.52 -28.95 -11.95
C ILE A 12 -31.47 -27.87 -12.14
N VAL A 13 -31.71 -26.90 -13.03
CA VAL A 13 -30.80 -25.78 -13.27
C VAL A 13 -30.60 -24.96 -11.99
N LEU A 14 -31.69 -24.66 -11.27
CA LEU A 14 -31.61 -23.87 -10.03
C LEU A 14 -30.82 -24.60 -8.93
N ILE A 15 -31.01 -25.91 -8.77
CA ILE A 15 -30.22 -26.74 -7.85
C ILE A 15 -28.74 -26.76 -8.27
N ALA A 16 -28.45 -26.89 -9.56
CA ALA A 16 -27.08 -26.89 -10.05
C ALA A 16 -26.38 -25.55 -9.77
N VAL A 17 -27.03 -24.42 -10.09
CA VAL A 17 -26.49 -23.06 -9.84
C VAL A 17 -26.29 -22.82 -8.34
N LEU A 18 -27.26 -23.21 -7.50
CA LEU A 18 -27.13 -23.10 -6.05
C LEU A 18 -25.97 -23.94 -5.52
N SER A 19 -25.81 -25.17 -6.02
CA SER A 19 -24.73 -26.07 -5.61
C SER A 19 -23.37 -25.51 -5.99
N ILE A 20 -23.20 -25.03 -7.23
CA ILE A 20 -21.97 -24.37 -7.69
C ILE A 20 -21.65 -23.14 -6.84
N SER A 21 -22.66 -22.35 -6.49
CA SER A 21 -22.49 -21.16 -5.65
C SER A 21 -22.02 -21.54 -4.25
N ILE A 22 -22.66 -22.51 -3.60
CA ILE A 22 -22.27 -23.01 -2.27
C ILE A 22 -20.84 -23.57 -2.29
N ILE A 23 -20.51 -24.37 -3.29
CA ILE A 23 -19.15 -24.92 -3.45
C ILE A 23 -18.13 -23.79 -3.63
N SER A 24 -18.43 -22.81 -4.48
CA SER A 24 -17.56 -21.64 -4.70
C SER A 24 -17.33 -20.86 -3.40
N PHE A 25 -18.39 -20.61 -2.62
CA PHE A 25 -18.28 -19.97 -1.31
C PHE A 25 -17.48 -20.79 -0.31
N ALA A 26 -17.66 -22.11 -0.26
CA ALA A 26 -16.90 -23.00 0.60
C ALA A 26 -15.40 -23.00 0.26
N ILE A 27 -15.06 -23.07 -1.04
CA ILE A 27 -13.69 -22.99 -1.52
C ILE A 27 -13.07 -21.63 -1.14
N ALA A 28 -13.77 -20.53 -1.41
CA ALA A 28 -13.30 -19.19 -1.05
C ALA A 28 -13.09 -19.06 0.47
N TYR A 29 -14.05 -19.52 1.28
CA TYR A 29 -13.95 -19.48 2.73
C TYR A 29 -12.73 -20.25 3.24
N LEU A 30 -12.51 -21.48 2.76
CA LEU A 30 -11.35 -22.30 3.17
C LEU A 30 -10.03 -21.66 2.72
N TYR A 31 -9.98 -21.13 1.50
CA TYR A 31 -8.81 -20.44 0.95
C TYR A 31 -8.44 -19.20 1.77
N TYR A 32 -9.38 -18.27 1.94
CA TYR A 32 -9.12 -17.02 2.68
C TYR A 32 -8.92 -17.27 4.18
N SER A 33 -9.60 -18.25 4.77
CA SER A 33 -9.32 -18.69 6.16
C SER A 33 -7.89 -19.21 6.30
N GLY A 34 -7.40 -19.95 5.30
CA GLY A 34 -6.02 -20.41 5.23
C GLY A 34 -5.00 -19.27 5.17
N ILE A 35 -5.24 -18.27 4.31
CA ILE A 35 -4.39 -17.08 4.20
C ILE A 35 -4.39 -16.29 5.51
N ASN A 36 -5.56 -15.97 6.06
CA ASN A 36 -5.68 -15.20 7.29
C ASN A 36 -5.00 -15.88 8.49
N LYS A 37 -5.07 -17.21 8.57
CA LYS A 37 -4.38 -18.00 9.62
C LYS A 37 -2.86 -18.07 9.43
N SER A 38 -2.36 -17.71 8.25
CA SER A 38 -0.92 -17.65 7.95
C SER A 38 -0.32 -16.25 8.15
N GLU A 39 -1.14 -15.26 8.53
CA GLU A 39 -0.61 -13.95 8.86
C GLU A 39 0.18 -13.99 10.17
N ASP A 40 1.26 -13.20 10.24
CA ASP A 40 2.06 -13.09 11.46
C ASP A 40 1.24 -12.40 12.56
N PRO A 41 0.89 -13.13 13.64
CA PRO A 41 0.04 -12.61 14.71
C PRO A 41 0.61 -11.38 15.41
N ARG A 42 1.93 -11.16 15.37
CA ARG A 42 2.61 -10.00 15.98
C ARG A 42 2.26 -8.70 15.27
N VAL A 43 1.90 -8.74 13.98
CA VAL A 43 1.60 -7.56 13.16
C VAL A 43 0.19 -7.54 12.58
N VAL A 44 -0.64 -8.55 12.82
CA VAL A 44 -2.03 -8.58 12.32
C VAL A 44 -2.81 -7.32 12.68
N GLU A 45 -2.62 -6.80 13.90
CA GLU A 45 -3.29 -5.58 14.35
C GLU A 45 -2.96 -4.35 13.48
N THR A 46 -1.74 -4.28 12.94
CA THR A 46 -1.35 -3.17 12.07
C THR A 46 -2.21 -3.08 10.80
N LYS A 47 -2.70 -4.22 10.29
CA LYS A 47 -3.59 -4.25 9.11
C LYS A 47 -4.96 -3.63 9.43
N PHE A 48 -5.51 -3.93 10.60
CA PHE A 48 -6.75 -3.31 11.04
C PHE A 48 -6.56 -1.81 11.33
N MET A 49 -5.41 -1.43 11.89
CA MET A 49 -5.02 -0.04 12.08
C MET A 49 -4.95 0.72 10.75
N PHE A 50 -4.37 0.15 9.68
CA PHE A 50 -4.41 0.79 8.36
C PHE A 50 -5.84 1.02 7.85
N GLY A 51 -6.76 0.08 8.08
CA GLY A 51 -8.18 0.28 7.77
C GLY A 51 -8.82 1.45 8.56
N ARG A 52 -8.46 1.60 9.84
CA ARG A 52 -8.89 2.74 10.68
C ARG A 52 -8.26 4.06 10.24
N TYR A 53 -7.00 4.03 9.80
CA TYR A 53 -6.32 5.17 9.19
C TYR A 53 -7.08 5.63 7.95
N ASP A 54 -7.41 4.74 7.02
CA ASP A 54 -8.15 5.09 5.80
C ASP A 54 -9.52 5.71 6.11
N ALA A 55 -10.22 5.18 7.13
CA ALA A 55 -11.48 5.76 7.60
C ALA A 55 -11.27 7.19 8.16
N SER A 56 -10.19 7.41 8.90
CA SER A 56 -9.85 8.72 9.47
C SER A 56 -9.52 9.75 8.39
N ILE A 57 -8.76 9.35 7.37
CA ILE A 57 -8.45 10.20 6.21
C ILE A 57 -9.73 10.60 5.46
N ARG A 58 -10.66 9.65 5.22
CA ARG A 58 -11.94 9.96 4.57
C ARG A 58 -12.78 10.95 5.37
N ALA A 59 -12.74 10.85 6.70
CA ALA A 59 -13.41 11.76 7.62
C ALA A 59 -12.66 13.09 7.82
N LYS A 60 -11.50 13.30 7.16
CA LYS A 60 -10.57 14.42 7.38
C LYS A 60 -10.13 14.59 8.84
N ASN A 61 -10.13 13.50 9.62
CA ASN A 61 -9.65 13.50 10.99
C ASN A 61 -8.14 13.19 10.98
N TYR A 62 -7.33 14.21 10.69
CA TYR A 62 -5.88 14.05 10.53
C TYR A 62 -5.14 13.76 11.83
N ASP A 63 -5.58 14.31 12.96
CA ASP A 63 -4.94 14.05 14.25
C ASP A 63 -5.07 12.59 14.65
N ASN A 64 -6.26 11.99 14.47
CA ASN A 64 -6.44 10.55 14.66
C ASN A 64 -5.64 9.73 13.66
N ALA A 65 -5.57 10.17 12.39
CA ALA A 65 -4.77 9.49 11.38
C ALA A 65 -3.28 9.45 11.77
N PHE A 66 -2.70 10.54 12.29
CA PHE A 66 -1.33 10.56 12.80
C PHE A 66 -1.15 9.61 14.00
N SER A 67 -2.05 9.67 14.99
CA SER A 67 -1.98 8.78 16.16
C SER A 67 -2.00 7.29 15.78
N ILE A 68 -2.80 6.93 14.77
CA ILE A 68 -2.83 5.57 14.24
C ILE A 68 -1.49 5.22 13.56
N LEU A 69 -0.94 6.10 12.74
CA LEU A 69 0.36 5.88 12.09
C LEU A 69 1.51 5.73 13.10
N ASP A 70 1.51 6.53 14.17
CA ASP A 70 2.48 6.43 15.27
C ASP A 70 2.37 5.07 15.97
N SER A 71 1.14 4.60 16.19
CA SER A 71 0.88 3.28 16.79
C SER A 71 1.36 2.13 15.91
N ILE A 72 1.13 2.22 14.59
CA ILE A 72 1.62 1.21 13.63
C ILE A 72 3.15 1.19 13.61
N GLU A 73 3.79 2.36 13.50
CA GLU A 73 5.25 2.47 13.49
C GLU A 73 5.86 1.89 14.78
N HIS A 74 5.26 2.20 15.93
CA HIS A 74 5.70 1.67 17.22
C HIS A 74 5.69 0.14 17.27
N ILE A 75 4.65 -0.49 16.74
CA ILE A 75 4.55 -1.96 16.67
C ILE A 75 5.64 -2.51 15.75
N LEU A 76 5.78 -1.96 14.53
CA LEU A 76 6.71 -2.49 13.54
C LEU A 76 8.17 -2.32 13.95
N THR A 77 8.54 -1.16 14.50
CA THR A 77 9.91 -0.85 14.90
C THR A 77 10.40 -1.69 16.09
N LYS A 78 9.48 -2.18 16.93
CA LYS A 78 9.82 -3.07 18.06
C LYS A 78 10.01 -4.54 17.66
N LEU A 79 9.54 -4.93 16.47
CA LEU A 79 9.54 -6.33 16.06
C LEU A 79 10.72 -6.62 15.14
N SER A 80 11.55 -7.57 15.59
CA SER A 80 12.62 -8.13 14.76
C SER A 80 12.02 -8.70 13.47
N GLY A 81 12.56 -8.30 12.31
CA GLY A 81 12.04 -8.68 10.98
C GLY A 81 10.99 -7.72 10.37
N TYR A 82 10.59 -6.68 11.12
CA TYR A 82 9.71 -5.61 10.66
C TYR A 82 10.29 -4.20 10.85
N SER A 83 11.32 -4.05 11.69
CA SER A 83 11.92 -2.76 12.03
C SER A 83 12.56 -2.02 10.85
N ASP A 84 12.81 -2.70 9.75
CA ASP A 84 13.38 -2.17 8.51
C ASP A 84 12.58 -2.61 7.27
N SER A 85 11.32 -3.03 7.46
CA SER A 85 10.52 -3.59 6.39
C SER A 85 9.87 -2.53 5.50
N TYR A 86 9.38 -2.93 4.32
CA TYR A 86 8.77 -2.01 3.36
C TYR A 86 7.54 -1.27 3.94
N GLU A 87 6.87 -1.82 4.95
CA GLU A 87 5.70 -1.24 5.60
C GLU A 87 6.02 0.13 6.25
N LEU A 88 7.23 0.34 6.77
CA LEU A 88 7.62 1.65 7.32
C LEU A 88 7.65 2.75 6.25
N GLY A 89 8.04 2.41 5.02
CA GLY A 89 7.95 3.34 3.89
C GLY A 89 6.52 3.77 3.59
N ILE A 90 5.53 2.88 3.82
CA ILE A 90 4.11 3.22 3.67
C ILE A 90 3.71 4.29 4.70
N ILE A 91 4.17 4.14 5.94
CA ILE A 91 3.90 5.09 7.02
C ILE A 91 4.49 6.46 6.70
N TYR A 92 5.77 6.52 6.30
CA TYR A 92 6.42 7.77 5.94
C TYR A 92 5.71 8.47 4.77
N ASN A 93 5.33 7.71 3.74
CA ASN A 93 4.57 8.27 2.61
C ASN A 93 3.19 8.80 3.04
N ASN A 94 2.48 8.07 3.90
CA ASN A 94 1.16 8.47 4.40
C ASN A 94 1.23 9.75 5.22
N ARG A 95 2.23 9.89 6.11
CA ARG A 95 2.48 11.15 6.85
C ARG A 95 2.73 12.31 5.89
N ALA A 96 3.60 12.11 4.89
CA ALA A 96 3.87 13.12 3.88
C ALA A 96 2.60 13.54 3.13
N SER A 97 1.77 12.57 2.71
CA SER A 97 0.50 12.85 2.04
C SER A 97 -0.48 13.64 2.89
N ILE A 98 -0.59 13.36 4.20
CA ILE A 98 -1.43 14.15 5.11
C ILE A 98 -0.94 15.60 5.14
N TYR A 99 0.36 15.83 5.35
CA TYR A 99 0.92 17.18 5.40
C TYR A 99 0.75 17.94 4.08
N ILE A 100 0.93 17.27 2.94
CA ILE A 100 0.63 17.85 1.62
C ILE A 100 -0.86 18.22 1.52
N SER A 101 -1.78 17.34 1.91
CA SER A 101 -3.22 17.63 1.86
C SER A 101 -3.59 18.84 2.70
N LYS A 102 -3.09 18.93 3.95
CA LYS A 102 -3.31 20.10 4.82
C LYS A 102 -2.76 21.38 4.17
N ALA A 103 -1.54 21.32 3.64
CA ALA A 103 -0.86 22.46 3.01
C ALA A 103 -1.57 22.98 1.75
N LEU A 104 -2.22 22.10 0.99
CA LEU A 104 -2.84 22.45 -0.29
C LEU A 104 -4.31 22.82 -0.18
N TYR A 105 -5.02 22.32 0.83
CA TYR A 105 -6.49 22.43 0.90
C TYR A 105 -7.03 23.11 2.16
N GLU A 106 -6.25 23.17 3.25
CA GLU A 106 -6.72 23.74 4.52
C GLU A 106 -6.04 25.08 4.84
N GLU A 107 -4.76 25.21 4.49
CA GLU A 107 -4.00 26.43 4.75
C GLU A 107 -4.02 27.42 3.57
N LYS A 108 -4.45 28.65 3.84
CA LYS A 108 -4.46 29.75 2.87
C LYS A 108 -3.20 30.62 2.92
N ASP A 109 -2.47 30.62 4.04
CA ASP A 109 -1.31 31.49 4.31
C ASP A 109 0.05 30.81 4.07
N SER A 110 1.07 31.61 3.75
CA SER A 110 2.39 31.20 3.32
C SER A 110 3.24 30.54 4.41
N ILE A 111 3.17 30.96 5.68
CA ILE A 111 4.04 30.43 6.75
C ILE A 111 3.58 29.03 7.19
N GLY A 112 2.31 28.87 7.55
CA GLY A 112 1.73 27.58 7.94
C GLY A 112 1.83 26.56 6.81
N LYS A 113 1.50 26.97 5.58
CA LYS A 113 1.68 26.14 4.38
C LYS A 113 3.13 25.73 4.18
N LYS A 114 4.09 26.65 4.34
CA LYS A 114 5.51 26.34 4.21
C LYS A 114 5.96 25.32 5.25
N LEU A 115 5.58 25.49 6.52
CA LEU A 115 5.91 24.54 7.58
C LEU A 115 5.38 23.13 7.28
N LEU A 116 4.14 23.02 6.79
CA LEU A 116 3.55 21.74 6.40
C LEU A 116 4.30 21.12 5.20
N LEU A 117 4.67 21.92 4.20
CA LEU A 117 5.45 21.44 3.04
C LEU A 117 6.87 21.02 3.43
N ASP A 118 7.53 21.75 4.33
CA ASP A 118 8.85 21.39 4.87
C ASP A 118 8.77 20.08 5.67
N THR A 119 7.71 19.91 6.47
CA THR A 119 7.47 18.66 7.21
C THR A 119 7.17 17.49 6.27
N ALA A 120 6.35 17.72 5.24
CA ALA A 120 6.10 16.74 4.19
C ALA A 120 7.37 16.35 3.44
N PHE A 121 8.27 17.31 3.20
CA PHE A 121 9.57 17.08 2.56
C PHE A 121 10.43 16.12 3.39
N VAL A 122 10.51 16.32 4.71
CA VAL A 122 11.24 15.43 5.62
C VAL A 122 10.70 14.00 5.53
N HIS A 123 9.39 13.82 5.66
CA HIS A 123 8.79 12.48 5.59
C HIS A 123 8.91 11.83 4.21
N THR A 124 8.81 12.61 3.14
CA THR A 124 8.98 12.10 1.77
C THR A 124 10.41 11.63 1.52
N ASN A 125 11.42 12.39 1.97
CA ASN A 125 12.81 11.95 1.84
C ASN A 125 13.11 10.71 2.67
N LYS A 126 12.60 10.64 3.92
CA LYS A 126 12.69 9.42 4.73
C LYS A 126 12.07 8.20 4.02
N CYS A 127 10.91 8.39 3.38
CA CYS A 127 10.26 7.36 2.58
C CYS A 127 11.14 6.89 1.41
N VAL A 128 11.67 7.84 0.62
CA VAL A 128 12.54 7.55 -0.53
C VAL A 128 13.80 6.81 -0.11
N GLU A 129 14.48 7.30 0.93
CA GLU A 129 15.67 6.66 1.49
C GLU A 129 15.38 5.24 1.98
N HIS A 130 14.28 5.07 2.73
CA HIS A 130 13.87 3.79 3.28
C HIS A 130 13.58 2.77 2.17
N TYR A 131 12.82 3.15 1.15
CA TYR A 131 12.52 2.25 0.03
C TYR A 131 13.75 1.94 -0.81
N ASN A 132 14.66 2.89 -1.04
CA ASN A 132 15.90 2.61 -1.75
C ASN A 132 16.76 1.58 -1.00
N LYS A 133 16.95 1.76 0.31
CA LYS A 133 17.66 0.79 1.17
C LYS A 133 16.98 -0.58 1.15
N TRP A 134 15.65 -0.60 1.24
CA TRP A 134 14.89 -1.85 1.20
C TRP A 134 15.02 -2.56 -0.16
N ILE A 135 14.94 -1.83 -1.27
CA ILE A 135 15.13 -2.37 -2.64
C ILE A 135 16.56 -2.87 -2.82
N GLU A 136 17.56 -2.17 -2.32
CA GLU A 136 18.96 -2.60 -2.38
C GLU A 136 19.15 -3.95 -1.66
N ARG A 137 18.56 -4.08 -0.47
CA ARG A 137 18.65 -5.30 0.33
C ARG A 137 17.85 -6.46 -0.24
N PHE A 138 16.58 -6.24 -0.57
CA PHE A 138 15.65 -7.33 -0.90
C PHE A 138 15.34 -7.43 -2.38
N GLY A 139 15.51 -6.38 -3.18
CA GLY A 139 14.91 -6.24 -4.51
C GLY A 139 15.34 -7.29 -5.55
N LYS A 140 16.46 -7.98 -5.33
CA LYS A 140 17.00 -9.01 -6.24
C LYS A 140 17.15 -10.39 -5.59
N LEU A 141 16.78 -10.53 -4.32
CA LEU A 141 16.94 -11.80 -3.60
C LEU A 141 15.96 -12.86 -4.12
N SER A 142 16.42 -14.11 -4.18
CA SER A 142 15.56 -15.25 -4.48
C SER A 142 14.67 -15.61 -3.28
N GLU A 143 13.65 -16.45 -3.49
CA GLU A 143 12.81 -16.94 -2.39
C GLU A 143 13.63 -17.62 -1.28
N ALA A 144 14.68 -18.37 -1.65
CA ALA A 144 15.55 -19.05 -0.70
C ALA A 144 16.44 -18.08 0.10
N ASP A 145 16.94 -17.03 -0.56
CA ASP A 145 17.75 -15.99 0.10
C ASP A 145 16.87 -15.16 1.04
N ILE A 146 15.66 -14.79 0.62
CA ILE A 146 14.69 -14.08 1.47
C ILE A 146 14.34 -14.94 2.68
N LEU A 147 14.10 -16.24 2.50
CA LEU A 147 13.85 -17.15 3.62
C LEU A 147 15.02 -17.16 4.60
N SER A 148 16.26 -17.21 4.10
CA SER A 148 17.48 -17.20 4.91
C SER A 148 17.64 -15.90 5.70
N GLU A 149 17.33 -14.76 5.09
CA GLU A 149 17.34 -13.43 5.72
C GLU A 149 16.25 -13.27 6.79
N VAL A 150 15.04 -13.78 6.54
CA VAL A 150 13.87 -13.56 7.41
C VAL A 150 13.84 -14.53 8.59
N LYS A 151 14.25 -15.79 8.38
CA LYS A 151 14.13 -16.87 9.37
C LYS A 151 14.72 -16.52 10.75
N PRO A 152 15.88 -15.86 10.88
CA PRO A 152 16.42 -15.46 12.19
C PRO A 152 15.48 -14.57 13.03
N HIS A 153 14.56 -13.86 12.38
CA HIS A 153 13.60 -12.95 13.02
C HIS A 153 12.26 -13.62 13.40
N PHE A 154 12.10 -14.89 13.02
CA PHE A 154 10.89 -15.70 13.24
C PHE A 154 11.30 -16.96 13.98
N LEU A 155 11.46 -16.88 15.31
CA LEU A 155 11.83 -18.03 16.12
C LEU A 155 10.61 -18.92 16.36
N GLU A 156 10.69 -20.21 16.08
CA GLU A 156 9.55 -21.14 16.20
C GLU A 156 8.99 -21.24 17.62
N ASN A 157 9.82 -20.97 18.63
CA ASN A 157 9.47 -20.97 20.05
C ASN A 157 8.95 -19.60 20.56
N ASP A 158 8.79 -18.60 19.70
CA ASP A 158 8.14 -17.33 20.06
C ASP A 158 6.69 -17.60 20.51
N ASP A 159 6.32 -17.05 21.67
CA ASP A 159 4.99 -17.22 22.27
C ASP A 159 3.86 -16.80 21.30
N ALA A 160 4.11 -15.81 20.43
CA ALA A 160 3.15 -15.37 19.43
C ALA A 160 2.76 -16.49 18.44
N PHE A 161 3.63 -17.48 18.23
CA PHE A 161 3.40 -18.58 17.30
C PHE A 161 2.86 -19.85 17.97
N LYS A 162 2.68 -19.86 19.30
CA LYS A 162 2.17 -21.03 20.03
C LYS A 162 0.79 -21.45 19.52
N GLY A 163 0.66 -22.73 19.15
CA GLY A 163 -0.57 -23.28 18.56
C GLY A 163 -0.90 -22.79 17.15
N LYS A 164 0.03 -22.08 16.48
CA LYS A 164 -0.10 -21.65 15.09
C LYS A 164 0.74 -22.52 14.17
N ARG A 165 0.48 -22.42 12.86
CA ARG A 165 1.26 -23.12 11.83
C ARG A 165 2.49 -22.28 11.47
N TYR A 166 3.51 -22.30 12.33
CA TYR A 166 4.74 -21.51 12.19
C TYR A 166 5.31 -21.50 10.75
N GLN A 167 5.49 -22.67 10.14
CA GLN A 167 6.01 -22.78 8.77
C GLN A 167 5.16 -22.05 7.72
N LYS A 168 3.83 -22.01 7.92
CA LYS A 168 2.94 -21.24 7.03
C LYS A 168 3.09 -19.74 7.23
N ILE A 169 3.32 -19.29 8.46
CA ILE A 169 3.56 -17.87 8.77
C ILE A 169 4.87 -17.40 8.14
N LEU A 170 5.95 -18.17 8.33
CA LEU A 170 7.25 -17.84 7.74
C LEU A 170 7.17 -17.83 6.20
N SER A 171 6.58 -18.86 5.59
CA SER A 171 6.38 -18.91 4.13
C SER A 171 5.53 -17.74 3.62
N LYS A 172 4.49 -17.34 4.37
CA LYS A 172 3.67 -16.17 4.03
C LYS A 172 4.48 -14.88 4.07
N ARG A 173 5.34 -14.66 5.08
CA ARG A 173 6.22 -13.49 5.14
C ARG A 173 7.16 -13.41 3.94
N VAL A 174 7.76 -14.54 3.54
CA VAL A 174 8.61 -14.61 2.35
C VAL A 174 7.81 -14.21 1.10
N LYS A 175 6.59 -14.73 0.93
CA LYS A 175 5.69 -14.36 -0.18
C LYS A 175 5.32 -12.88 -0.17
N ASP A 176 5.11 -12.29 1.02
CA ASP A 176 4.82 -10.86 1.16
C ASP A 176 6.00 -10.00 0.72
N ILE A 177 7.24 -10.41 1.04
CA ILE A 177 8.46 -9.73 0.58
C ILE A 177 8.63 -9.86 -0.93
N ILE A 178 8.38 -11.04 -1.52
CA ILE A 178 8.41 -11.23 -2.98
C ILE A 178 7.38 -10.33 -3.67
N LEU A 179 6.16 -10.25 -3.12
CA LEU A 179 5.16 -9.31 -3.62
C LEU A 179 5.64 -7.87 -3.48
N ALA A 180 6.28 -7.52 -2.36
CA ALA A 180 6.83 -6.19 -2.14
C ALA A 180 7.99 -5.86 -3.09
N GLN A 181 8.78 -6.82 -3.59
CA GLN A 181 9.80 -6.55 -4.61
C GLN A 181 9.18 -5.93 -5.86
N LYS A 182 7.97 -6.39 -6.24
CA LYS A 182 7.21 -5.86 -7.38
C LYS A 182 6.52 -4.53 -7.07
N GLU A 183 5.94 -4.42 -5.88
CA GLU A 183 5.12 -3.26 -5.50
C GLU A 183 5.96 -2.06 -5.04
N THR A 184 7.16 -2.27 -4.49
CA THR A 184 7.96 -1.19 -3.88
C THR A 184 8.47 -0.18 -4.90
N PRO A 185 8.92 -0.53 -6.12
CA PRO A 185 9.21 0.46 -7.17
C PRO A 185 8.01 1.37 -7.48
N ARG A 186 6.80 0.81 -7.52
CA ARG A 186 5.55 1.58 -7.69
C ARG A 186 5.25 2.47 -6.47
N ARG A 187 5.48 2.01 -5.25
CA ARG A 187 5.31 2.83 -4.03
C ARG A 187 6.34 3.96 -3.98
N LEU A 188 7.58 3.69 -4.36
CA LEU A 188 8.65 4.66 -4.49
C LEU A 188 8.32 5.71 -5.55
N SER A 189 7.70 5.30 -6.67
CA SER A 189 7.16 6.22 -7.68
C SER A 189 6.16 7.23 -7.08
N VAL A 190 5.26 6.77 -6.19
CA VAL A 190 4.32 7.68 -5.48
C VAL A 190 5.07 8.64 -4.55
N ALA A 191 6.10 8.17 -3.84
CA ALA A 191 6.92 9.03 -2.99
C ALA A 191 7.63 10.13 -3.80
N TYR A 192 8.18 9.80 -4.98
CA TYR A 192 8.75 10.80 -5.89
C TYR A 192 7.69 11.76 -6.46
N THR A 193 6.45 11.30 -6.70
CA THR A 193 5.34 12.21 -7.04
C THR A 193 5.08 13.20 -5.91
N ASN A 194 5.01 12.75 -4.66
CA ASN A 194 4.85 13.62 -3.49
C ASN A 194 6.01 14.61 -3.40
N LEU A 195 7.25 14.16 -3.62
CA LEU A 195 8.44 15.02 -3.61
C LEU A 195 8.34 16.13 -4.66
N GLY A 196 7.93 15.78 -5.88
CA GLY A 196 7.73 16.76 -6.96
C GLY A 196 6.61 17.75 -6.66
N ILE A 197 5.51 17.30 -6.04
CA ILE A 197 4.42 18.20 -5.61
C ILE A 197 4.95 19.23 -4.61
N ILE A 198 5.69 18.78 -3.59
CA ILE A 198 6.29 19.67 -2.59
C ILE A 198 7.22 20.67 -3.26
N GLN A 199 8.18 20.19 -4.06
CA GLN A 199 9.15 21.02 -4.77
C GLN A 199 8.49 22.07 -5.67
N ARG A 200 7.42 21.70 -6.38
CA ARG A 200 6.67 22.67 -7.20
C ARG A 200 6.08 23.78 -6.35
N HIS A 201 5.45 23.43 -5.23
CA HIS A 201 4.81 24.39 -4.32
C HIS A 201 5.80 25.17 -3.46
N THR A 202 7.08 24.79 -3.46
CA THR A 202 8.20 25.55 -2.86
C THR A 202 9.10 26.20 -3.93
N TYR A 203 8.59 26.42 -5.14
CA TYR A 203 9.29 27.11 -6.24
C TYR A 203 10.61 26.47 -6.70
N MET A 204 10.74 25.14 -6.57
CA MET A 204 11.86 24.35 -7.07
C MET A 204 11.46 23.58 -8.33
N GLN A 205 11.06 24.27 -9.41
CA GLN A 205 10.45 23.63 -10.58
C GLN A 205 11.35 22.60 -11.27
N THR A 206 12.65 22.89 -11.43
CA THR A 206 13.60 21.95 -12.05
C THR A 206 13.66 20.63 -11.28
N LYS A 207 13.75 20.70 -9.94
CA LYS A 207 13.74 19.50 -9.08
C LYS A 207 12.41 18.77 -9.15
N ALA A 208 11.29 19.51 -9.24
CA ALA A 208 9.97 18.90 -9.39
C ALA A 208 9.87 18.07 -10.68
N ILE A 209 10.40 18.59 -11.79
CA ILE A 209 10.50 17.87 -13.08
C ILE A 209 11.33 16.60 -12.91
N GLU A 210 12.52 16.69 -12.30
CA GLU A 210 13.39 15.53 -12.04
C GLU A 210 12.68 14.44 -11.22
N SER A 211 11.97 14.85 -10.16
CA SER A 211 11.20 13.95 -9.31
C SER A 211 10.06 13.28 -10.09
N TYR A 212 9.31 14.00 -10.90
CA TYR A 212 8.24 13.41 -11.72
C TYR A 212 8.78 12.47 -12.79
N ILE A 213 9.88 12.82 -13.46
CA ILE A 213 10.56 11.94 -14.41
C ILE A 213 11.01 10.66 -13.70
N THR A 214 11.58 10.77 -12.51
CA THR A 214 12.00 9.60 -11.71
C THR A 214 10.81 8.73 -11.33
N ALA A 215 9.68 9.32 -10.91
CA ALA A 215 8.45 8.59 -10.65
C ALA A 215 7.95 7.82 -11.88
N ILE A 216 7.97 8.43 -13.07
CA ILE A 216 7.55 7.81 -14.34
C ILE A 216 8.52 6.71 -14.77
N LYS A 217 9.83 6.86 -14.54
CA LYS A 217 10.82 5.81 -14.81
C LYS A 217 10.57 4.58 -13.95
N LEU A 218 10.22 4.76 -12.68
CA LEU A 218 9.92 3.68 -11.74
C LEU A 218 8.57 3.00 -12.03
N TRP A 219 7.58 3.78 -12.48
CA TRP A 219 6.28 3.27 -12.89
C TRP A 219 5.72 4.13 -14.02
N LYS A 220 5.84 3.61 -15.26
CA LYS A 220 5.48 4.32 -16.49
C LYS A 220 4.03 4.81 -16.49
N GLU A 221 3.15 4.11 -15.80
CA GLU A 221 1.72 4.42 -15.72
C GLU A 221 1.34 5.19 -14.44
N ASN A 222 2.25 5.94 -13.83
CA ASN A 222 1.91 6.83 -12.72
C ASN A 222 1.15 8.07 -13.26
N PRO A 223 -0.19 8.11 -13.16
CA PRO A 223 -0.97 9.18 -13.78
C PRO A 223 -0.78 10.51 -13.06
N ALA A 224 -0.51 10.46 -11.74
CA ALA A 224 -0.33 11.65 -10.93
C ALA A 224 0.99 12.33 -11.30
N ALA A 225 2.09 11.58 -11.43
CA ALA A 225 3.36 12.13 -11.90
C ALA A 225 3.24 12.74 -13.30
N LEU A 226 2.62 12.01 -14.24
CA LEU A 226 2.43 12.47 -15.61
C LEU A 226 1.58 13.75 -15.68
N SER A 227 0.45 13.77 -14.96
CA SER A 227 -0.44 14.92 -14.89
C SER A 227 0.27 16.15 -14.31
N ASN A 228 1.00 16.00 -13.20
CA ASN A 228 1.73 17.11 -12.60
C ASN A 228 2.89 17.60 -13.49
N LEU A 229 3.55 16.70 -14.23
CA LEU A 229 4.57 17.05 -15.21
C LEU A 229 3.99 17.81 -16.41
N ASN A 230 2.83 17.38 -16.92
CA ASN A 230 2.12 18.08 -17.99
C ASN A 230 1.76 19.51 -17.59
N VAL A 231 1.26 19.71 -16.37
CA VAL A 231 0.96 21.06 -15.85
C VAL A 231 2.20 21.95 -15.87
N LEU A 232 3.39 21.43 -15.50
CA LEU A 232 4.64 22.20 -15.56
C LEU A 232 5.07 22.55 -16.99
N TYR A 233 4.70 21.73 -17.98
CA TYR A 233 4.97 21.99 -19.40
C TYR A 233 3.84 22.75 -20.11
N GLY A 234 2.82 23.23 -19.40
CA GLY A 234 1.65 23.89 -20.01
C GLY A 234 0.79 22.97 -20.88
N LYS A 235 0.87 21.66 -20.66
CA LYS A 235 0.08 20.63 -21.37
C LYS A 235 -1.17 20.26 -20.56
N PRO A 236 -2.23 19.73 -21.20
CA PRO A 236 -3.41 19.24 -20.49
C PRO A 236 -3.05 18.18 -19.44
N SER A 237 -3.67 18.28 -18.26
CA SER A 237 -3.57 17.24 -17.24
C SER A 237 -4.21 15.94 -17.76
N THR A 238 -3.49 14.83 -17.68
CA THR A 238 -4.02 13.50 -17.99
C THR A 238 -4.63 12.91 -16.71
N ASP A 239 -5.95 12.79 -16.64
CA ASP A 239 -6.60 11.96 -15.61
C ASP A 239 -6.93 10.59 -16.20
N ARG A 240 -6.97 9.56 -15.36
CA ARG A 240 -7.40 8.23 -15.81
C ARG A 240 -8.85 8.29 -16.27
N SER A 241 -9.14 7.66 -17.40
CA SER A 241 -10.52 7.52 -17.85
C SER A 241 -11.33 6.71 -16.83
N ILE A 242 -12.66 6.88 -16.81
CA ILE A 242 -13.56 6.07 -15.96
C ILE A 242 -13.32 4.58 -16.23
N PHE A 243 -13.07 4.21 -17.49
CA PHE A 243 -12.77 2.84 -17.87
C PHE A 243 -11.46 2.32 -17.25
N GLU A 244 -10.38 3.09 -17.27
CA GLU A 244 -9.10 2.72 -16.62
C GLU A 244 -9.20 2.72 -15.08
N LYS A 245 -10.12 3.49 -14.50
CA LYS A 245 -10.42 3.46 -13.06
C LYS A 245 -11.18 2.18 -12.68
N LEU A 246 -12.10 1.72 -13.54
CA LEU A 246 -12.88 0.49 -13.35
C LEU A 246 -12.09 -0.78 -13.72
N PHE A 247 -11.20 -0.68 -14.70
CA PHE A 247 -10.39 -1.77 -15.24
C PHE A 247 -8.92 -1.34 -15.28
N PRO A 248 -8.26 -1.19 -14.12
CA PRO A 248 -6.86 -0.81 -14.09
C PRO A 248 -6.01 -1.88 -14.79
N PRO A 249 -4.96 -1.48 -15.54
CA PRO A 249 -4.04 -2.41 -16.17
C PRO A 249 -3.42 -3.36 -15.16
N ASP A 250 -3.12 -4.58 -15.62
CA ASP A 250 -2.60 -5.65 -14.79
C ASP A 250 -1.29 -5.22 -14.10
N LYS A 251 -1.20 -5.46 -12.79
CA LYS A 251 -0.07 -5.01 -11.96
C LYS A 251 1.24 -5.74 -12.28
N ASN A 252 1.16 -6.79 -13.11
CA ASN A 252 2.29 -7.67 -13.45
C ASN A 252 2.94 -7.36 -14.82
N LYS A 253 2.60 -6.24 -15.47
CA LYS A 253 3.22 -5.81 -16.73
C LYS A 253 4.41 -4.87 -16.54
#